data_AF-A0A2N5AGL3-F1
#
_entry.id   AF-A0A2N5AGL3-F1
#
_cell.length_a   1.000
_cell.length_b   1.000
_cell.length_c   1.000
_cell.angle_alpha   90.00
_cell.angle_beta   90.00
_cell.angle_gamma   90.00
#
_symmetry.space_group_name_H-M   'P 1'
#
loop_
_entity.id
_entity.type
_entity.pdbx_description
1 polymer ?
#
loop_
_entity_poly.entity_id
_entity_poly.type
_entity_poly.pdbx_seq_one_letter_code
_entity_poly.pdbx_strand_id
1 'polypeptide(L)'
;MASLKIKYAAIIISSLIAGGLISVTAWQYVNSSQKTVQTEQKAPERKVLFWYDPMKPDTKFDKPGKSPFMDMDLLPKYADDSGDKSSGGIRIDPTQVQNLGLKTQKVTRGMLNYSQTIPANVSYNEYQFVIVQARSDGFVEKVYPLTIGDHVKKGTPLIDITIPEWALSYTH
;
A
#
# COMPACT_ATOMS: atom_id res chain seq x y z
N MET A 1 37.88 18.97 -40.27
CA MET A 1 36.44 19.09 -39.96
C MET A 1 36.16 18.59 -38.53
N ALA A 2 36.45 19.41 -37.50
CA ALA A 2 36.32 18.99 -36.09
C ALA A 2 35.90 20.15 -35.16
N SER A 3 34.96 21.01 -35.59
CA SER A 3 34.53 22.20 -34.82
C SER A 3 33.04 22.24 -34.45
N LEU A 4 32.24 21.25 -34.85
CA LEU A 4 30.79 21.22 -34.59
C LEU A 4 30.43 20.52 -33.27
N LYS A 5 31.13 19.43 -32.90
CA LYS A 5 30.78 18.58 -31.74
C LYS A 5 30.92 19.30 -30.39
N ILE A 6 31.85 20.24 -30.25
CA ILE A 6 32.12 20.97 -28.99
C ILE A 6 31.07 22.06 -28.72
N LYS A 7 30.52 22.68 -29.77
CA LYS A 7 29.50 23.74 -29.63
C LYS A 7 28.17 23.20 -29.09
N TYR A 8 27.76 22.00 -29.51
CA TYR A 8 26.52 21.39 -29.04
C TYR A 8 26.61 20.86 -27.60
N ALA A 9 27.78 20.38 -27.18
CA ALA A 9 27.99 19.93 -25.80
C ALA A 9 27.83 21.09 -24.79
N ALA A 10 28.30 22.30 -25.13
CA ALA A 10 28.16 23.48 -24.27
C ALA A 10 26.70 23.93 -24.10
N ILE A 11 25.85 23.76 -25.13
CA ILE A 11 24.44 24.13 -25.10
C ILE A 11 23.62 23.14 -24.24
N ILE A 12 23.97 21.86 -24.25
CA ILE A 12 23.29 20.84 -23.44
C ILE A 12 23.59 21.04 -21.94
N ILE A 13 24.82 21.39 -21.59
CA ILE A 13 25.22 21.59 -20.19
C ILE A 13 24.58 22.88 -19.62
N SER A 14 24.48 23.95 -20.40
CA SER A 14 23.84 25.19 -19.92
C SER A 14 22.33 25.04 -19.71
N SER A 15 21.65 24.26 -20.56
CA SER A 15 20.22 23.95 -20.41
C SER A 15 19.92 23.16 -19.12
N LEU A 16 20.81 22.24 -18.74
CA LEU A 16 20.61 21.40 -17.55
C LEU A 16 20.76 22.21 -16.25
N ILE A 17 21.69 23.16 -16.21
CA ILE A 17 21.90 24.04 -15.05
C ILE A 17 20.75 25.03 -14.89
N ALA A 18 20.26 25.61 -15.99
CA ALA A 18 19.13 26.54 -15.96
C ALA A 18 17.83 25.86 -15.49
N GLY A 19 17.57 24.63 -15.97
CA GLY A 19 16.39 23.84 -15.54
C GLY A 19 16.44 23.48 -14.05
N GLY A 20 17.61 23.13 -13.53
CA GLY A 20 17.80 22.83 -12.10
C GLY A 20 17.46 24.01 -11.19
N LEU A 21 17.93 25.22 -11.51
CA LEU A 21 17.71 26.41 -10.68
C LEU A 21 16.24 26.87 -10.63
N ILE A 22 15.49 26.69 -11.72
CA ILE A 22 14.06 27.03 -11.78
C ILE A 22 13.24 26.06 -10.92
N SER A 23 13.60 24.77 -10.92
CA SER A 23 12.88 23.76 -10.13
C SER A 23 13.02 23.96 -8.61
N VAL A 24 14.21 24.37 -8.14
CA VAL A 24 14.50 24.57 -6.71
C VAL A 24 13.78 25.81 -6.16
N THR A 25 13.75 26.90 -6.93
CA THR A 25 13.08 28.14 -6.50
C THR A 25 11.55 28.00 -6.50
N ALA A 26 10.98 27.26 -7.46
CA ALA A 26 9.56 26.93 -7.47
C ALA A 26 9.15 26.06 -6.26
N TRP A 27 9.99 25.11 -5.86
CA TRP A 27 9.69 24.23 -4.71
C TRP A 27 9.68 25.00 -3.37
N GLN A 28 10.59 25.97 -3.19
CA GLN A 28 10.65 26.80 -1.98
C GLN A 28 9.44 27.74 -1.85
N TYR A 29 8.89 28.23 -2.97
CA TYR A 29 7.72 29.11 -2.96
C TYR A 29 6.43 28.35 -2.61
N VAL A 30 6.28 27.10 -3.07
CA VAL A 30 5.08 26.29 -2.77
C VAL A 30 5.07 25.80 -1.31
N ASN A 31 6.24 25.52 -0.72
CA ASN A 31 6.32 25.02 0.66
C ASN A 31 6.27 26.12 1.75
N SER A 32 6.38 27.39 1.39
CA SER A 32 6.37 28.51 2.35
C SER A 32 4.96 29.01 2.73
N SER A 33 3.90 28.43 2.15
CA SER A 33 2.49 28.83 2.42
C SER A 33 1.82 28.08 3.59
N GLN A 34 2.52 27.25 4.36
CA GLN A 34 1.99 26.67 5.61
C GLN A 34 2.44 27.47 6.84
N LYS A 35 1.94 28.70 6.98
CA LYS A 35 1.91 29.40 8.29
C LYS A 35 0.50 29.31 8.86
N THR A 36 0.25 28.24 9.60
CA THR A 36 -0.97 28.06 10.40
C THR A 36 -1.02 29.10 11.51
N VAL A 37 -1.95 30.04 11.40
CA VAL A 37 -2.28 31.00 12.47
C VAL A 37 -2.90 30.20 13.62
N GLN A 38 -2.18 30.08 14.73
CA GLN A 38 -2.73 29.58 15.99
C GLN A 38 -3.52 30.72 16.64
N THR A 39 -4.84 30.70 16.50
CA THR A 39 -5.72 31.49 17.36
C THR A 39 -5.77 30.79 18.72
N GLU A 40 -5.25 31.45 19.76
CA GLU A 40 -5.51 31.08 21.15
C GLU A 40 -7.02 31.07 21.40
N GLN A 41 -7.62 29.88 21.35
CA GLN A 41 -8.94 29.65 21.94
C GLN A 41 -8.77 29.76 23.45
N LYS A 42 -9.13 30.91 24.01
CA LYS A 42 -9.44 31.06 25.42
C LYS A 42 -10.39 29.92 25.79
N ALA A 43 -9.95 29.04 26.69
CA ALA A 43 -10.73 27.88 27.12
C ALA A 43 -12.15 28.33 27.47
N PRO A 44 -13.20 27.61 27.02
CA PRO A 44 -14.56 27.94 27.41
C PRO A 44 -14.62 27.97 28.94
N GLU A 45 -15.09 29.08 29.50
CA GLU A 45 -15.32 29.20 30.94
C GLU A 45 -16.21 28.03 31.35
N ARG A 46 -15.62 27.08 32.10
CA ARG A 46 -16.30 25.84 32.48
C ARG A 46 -17.51 26.20 33.31
N LYS A 47 -18.69 25.73 32.91
CA LYS A 47 -19.94 26.01 33.63
C LYS A 47 -19.90 25.32 34.99
N VAL A 48 -19.75 26.11 36.05
CA VAL A 48 -19.88 25.65 37.44
C VAL A 48 -21.35 25.33 37.68
N LEU A 49 -21.66 24.11 38.13
CA LEU A 49 -23.01 23.69 38.50
C LEU A 49 -23.40 24.21 39.87
N PHE A 50 -22.51 24.05 40.86
CA PHE A 50 -22.70 24.52 42.23
C PHE A 50 -21.35 24.57 42.93
N TRP A 51 -21.28 25.37 43.99
CA TRP A 51 -20.16 25.50 44.90
C TRP A 51 -20.45 24.66 46.16
N TYR A 52 -19.45 23.98 46.71
CA TYR A 52 -19.64 23.14 47.90
C TYR A 52 -18.48 23.28 48.90
N ASP A 53 -18.78 23.01 50.17
CA ASP A 53 -17.79 22.91 51.25
C ASP A 53 -17.31 21.46 51.34
N PRO A 54 -16.00 21.18 51.23
CA PRO A 54 -15.45 19.81 51.32
C PRO A 54 -15.83 19.05 52.58
N MET A 55 -16.09 19.75 53.70
CA MET A 55 -16.43 19.13 54.99
C MET A 55 -17.94 18.92 55.17
N LYS A 56 -18.77 19.60 54.39
CA LYS A 56 -20.24 19.49 54.38
C LYS A 56 -20.73 19.37 52.92
N PRO A 57 -20.44 18.26 52.23
CA PRO A 57 -20.74 18.10 50.80
C PRO A 57 -22.25 18.07 50.49
N ASP A 58 -23.11 17.86 51.50
CA ASP A 58 -24.56 17.84 51.34
C ASP A 58 -25.17 19.22 51.00
N THR A 59 -24.49 20.32 51.36
CA THR A 59 -24.99 21.67 51.12
C THR A 59 -24.40 22.26 49.83
N LYS A 60 -25.28 22.60 48.89
CA LYS A 60 -24.92 23.18 47.58
C LYS A 60 -25.19 24.68 47.58
N PHE A 61 -24.24 25.46 47.07
CA PHE A 61 -24.32 26.91 46.98
C PHE A 61 -24.25 27.38 45.54
N ASP A 62 -25.09 28.35 45.17
CA ASP A 62 -25.17 28.85 43.78
C ASP A 62 -24.16 29.95 43.46
N LYS A 63 -23.44 30.46 44.48
CA LYS A 63 -22.52 31.60 44.35
C LYS A 63 -21.14 31.26 44.91
N PRO A 64 -20.05 31.77 44.30
CA PRO A 64 -18.73 31.76 44.92
C PRO A 64 -18.77 32.59 46.22
N GLY A 65 -18.14 32.09 47.27
CA GLY A 65 -18.09 32.80 48.55
C GLY A 65 -17.52 31.96 49.68
N LYS A 66 -17.50 32.57 50.86
CA LYS A 66 -17.16 31.93 52.13
C LYS A 66 -18.32 31.03 52.59
N SER A 67 -18.00 29.83 53.06
CA SER A 67 -18.99 28.88 53.58
C SER A 67 -19.68 29.46 54.83
N PRO A 68 -21.02 29.38 54.95
CA PRO A 68 -21.73 29.85 56.14
C PRO A 68 -21.47 28.99 57.39
N PHE A 69 -20.92 27.79 57.20
CA PHE A 69 -20.65 26.84 58.28
C PHE A 69 -19.22 26.95 58.80
N MET A 70 -18.30 27.42 57.96
CA MET A 70 -16.87 27.55 58.22
C MET A 70 -16.32 28.69 57.35
N ASP A 71 -15.47 29.55 57.88
CA ASP A 71 -14.93 30.74 57.20
C ASP A 71 -13.93 30.44 56.04
N MET A 72 -14.18 29.39 55.26
CA MET A 72 -13.37 28.90 54.14
C MET A 72 -14.07 29.10 52.79
N ASP A 73 -13.28 29.20 51.73
CA ASP A 73 -13.79 29.44 50.38
C ASP A 73 -14.40 28.17 49.79
N LEU A 74 -15.60 28.30 49.23
CA LEU A 74 -16.30 27.19 48.58
C LEU A 74 -15.56 26.77 47.30
N LEU A 75 -15.63 25.49 46.95
CA LEU A 75 -15.01 24.95 45.72
C LEU A 75 -16.04 24.75 44.60
N PRO A 76 -15.71 25.08 43.34
CA PRO A 76 -16.63 24.93 42.22
C PRO A 76 -16.69 23.48 41.72
N LYS A 77 -17.89 22.91 41.62
CA LYS A 77 -18.15 21.64 40.92
C LYS A 77 -18.59 21.91 39.48
N TYR A 78 -17.90 21.36 38.51
CA TYR A 78 -18.16 21.60 37.09
C TYR A 78 -19.16 20.60 36.48
N ALA A 79 -19.92 21.05 35.48
CA ALA A 79 -20.90 20.24 34.77
C ALA A 79 -20.31 19.01 34.07
N ASP A 80 -19.04 19.08 33.68
CA ASP A 80 -18.36 18.03 32.93
C ASP A 80 -17.81 16.90 33.83
N ASP A 81 -17.84 17.11 35.15
CA ASP A 81 -17.36 16.15 36.16
C ASP A 81 -18.49 15.27 36.73
N SER A 82 -19.73 15.57 36.35
CA SER A 82 -20.87 14.68 36.56
C SER A 82 -20.98 13.84 35.30
N GLY A 83 -20.53 12.58 35.36
CA GLY A 83 -20.50 11.61 34.25
C GLY A 83 -21.86 11.23 33.66
N ASP A 84 -22.86 12.10 33.79
CA ASP A 84 -24.25 11.87 33.43
C ASP A 84 -24.65 12.81 32.29
N LYS A 85 -24.09 12.52 31.11
CA LYS A 85 -24.70 12.90 29.84
C LYS A 85 -24.61 11.70 28.90
N SER A 86 -25.71 10.94 28.93
CA SER A 86 -26.22 10.03 27.91
C SER A 86 -25.76 10.36 26.48
N SER A 87 -24.56 9.90 26.14
CA SER A 87 -23.98 9.92 24.81
C SER A 87 -23.42 8.52 24.59
N GLY A 88 -23.66 7.91 23.43
CA GLY A 88 -23.41 6.48 23.16
C GLY A 88 -21.93 6.07 23.14
N GLY A 89 -21.17 6.39 24.18
CA GLY A 89 -19.75 6.09 24.33
C GLY A 89 -19.33 5.98 25.80
N ILE A 90 -18.18 5.32 26.01
CA ILE A 90 -17.56 5.13 27.33
C ILE A 90 -16.40 6.10 27.46
N ARG A 91 -16.33 6.81 28.60
CA ARG A 91 -15.21 7.69 28.93
C ARG A 91 -14.19 6.93 29.77
N ILE A 92 -12.92 7.04 29.42
CA ILE A 92 -11.79 6.41 30.12
C ILE A 92 -10.83 7.51 30.55
N ASP A 93 -10.17 7.32 31.69
CA ASP A 93 -9.15 8.25 32.21
C ASP A 93 -7.98 8.39 31.22
N PRO A 94 -7.58 9.62 30.83
CA PRO A 94 -6.45 9.85 29.92
C PRO A 94 -5.13 9.24 30.37
N THR A 95 -4.87 9.19 31.69
CA THR A 95 -3.65 8.59 32.26
C THR A 95 -3.64 7.08 32.04
N GLN A 96 -4.80 6.42 32.16
CA GLN A 96 -4.94 4.99 31.88
C GLN A 96 -4.74 4.70 30.39
N VAL A 97 -5.30 5.53 29.51
CA VAL A 97 -5.11 5.41 28.05
C VAL A 97 -3.64 5.55 27.65
N GLN A 98 -2.94 6.51 28.27
CA GLN A 98 -1.52 6.75 28.00
C GLN A 98 -0.63 5.62 28.53
N ASN A 99 -0.86 5.17 29.77
CA ASN A 99 -0.10 4.07 30.37
C ASN A 99 -0.31 2.75 29.64
N LEU A 100 -1.50 2.51 29.08
CA LEU A 100 -1.81 1.33 28.27
C LEU A 100 -1.17 1.37 26.87
N GLY A 101 -0.73 2.56 26.41
CA GLY A 101 -0.14 2.73 25.08
C GLY A 101 -1.15 2.53 23.95
N LEU A 102 -2.39 3.00 24.13
CA LEU A 102 -3.46 2.83 23.16
C LEU A 102 -3.06 3.41 21.77
N LYS A 103 -3.16 2.58 20.73
CA LYS A 103 -2.94 2.98 19.33
C LYS A 103 -4.25 2.99 18.57
N THR A 104 -4.43 4.02 17.74
CA THR A 104 -5.62 4.15 16.87
C THR A 104 -5.17 4.34 15.43
N GLN A 105 -5.99 3.86 14.50
CA GLN A 105 -5.80 4.05 13.07
C GLN A 105 -7.09 4.61 12.49
N LYS A 106 -6.99 5.63 11.64
CA LYS A 106 -8.16 6.17 10.94
C LYS A 106 -8.69 5.14 9.94
N VAL A 107 -10.01 4.98 9.91
CA VAL A 107 -10.68 4.12 8.93
C VAL A 107 -10.47 4.73 7.53
N THR A 108 -10.02 3.91 6.60
CA THR A 108 -9.86 4.26 5.19
C THR A 108 -10.68 3.32 4.32
N ARG A 109 -11.13 3.81 3.16
CA ARG A 109 -11.70 2.97 2.11
C ARG A 109 -10.61 2.63 1.11
N GLY A 110 -10.55 1.38 0.69
CA GLY A 110 -9.59 0.88 -0.29
C GLY A 110 -9.98 -0.51 -0.78
N MET A 111 -9.24 -1.01 -1.75
CA MET A 111 -9.40 -2.38 -2.23
C MET A 111 -8.63 -3.33 -1.30
N LEU A 112 -9.29 -4.41 -0.87
CA LEU A 112 -8.66 -5.46 -0.08
C LEU A 112 -7.95 -6.43 -1.02
N ASN A 113 -6.64 -6.55 -0.87
CA ASN A 113 -5.84 -7.48 -1.65
C ASN A 113 -5.77 -8.82 -0.94
N TYR A 114 -6.34 -9.86 -1.54
CA TYR A 114 -6.20 -11.24 -1.08
C TYR A 114 -4.93 -11.84 -1.68
N SER A 115 -4.16 -12.53 -0.84
CA SER A 115 -2.95 -13.24 -1.26
C SER A 115 -3.01 -14.68 -0.77
N GLN A 116 -2.80 -15.63 -1.67
CA GLN A 116 -2.75 -17.06 -1.37
C GLN A 116 -1.68 -17.73 -2.22
N THR A 117 -0.94 -18.65 -1.61
CA THR A 117 0.05 -19.49 -2.29
C THR A 117 -0.56 -20.86 -2.57
N ILE A 118 -0.52 -21.29 -3.83
CA ILE A 118 -1.11 -22.56 -4.30
C ILE A 118 -0.02 -23.39 -5.00
N PRO A 119 0.17 -24.68 -4.65
CA PRO A 119 1.10 -25.55 -5.35
C PRO A 119 0.58 -25.92 -6.74
N ALA A 120 1.49 -26.07 -7.71
CA ALA A 120 1.17 -26.47 -9.08
C ALA A 120 2.26 -27.38 -9.67
N ASN A 121 1.91 -28.11 -10.73
CA ASN A 121 2.82 -29.01 -11.43
C ASN A 121 3.42 -28.35 -12.67
N VAL A 122 4.64 -28.76 -13.02
CA VAL A 122 5.26 -28.42 -14.32
C VAL A 122 4.97 -29.55 -15.29
N SER A 123 4.23 -29.26 -16.36
CA SER A 123 3.85 -30.21 -17.41
C SER A 123 4.47 -29.84 -18.75
N TYR A 124 4.44 -30.79 -19.71
CA TYR A 124 4.81 -30.49 -21.09
C TYR A 124 3.83 -29.51 -21.72
N ASN A 125 4.33 -28.75 -22.70
CA ASN A 125 3.50 -27.82 -23.46
C ASN A 125 2.69 -28.58 -24.53
N GLU A 126 1.39 -28.74 -24.28
CA GLU A 126 0.47 -29.45 -25.18
C GLU A 126 0.32 -28.76 -26.55
N TYR A 127 0.62 -27.47 -26.66
CA TYR A 127 0.64 -26.75 -27.94
C TYR A 127 1.89 -27.05 -28.78
N GLN A 128 2.92 -27.65 -28.19
CA GLN A 128 4.15 -28.06 -28.87
C GLN A 128 4.25 -29.58 -28.96
N PHE A 129 3.11 -30.24 -29.17
CA PHE A 129 3.01 -31.68 -29.26
C PHE A 129 2.89 -32.14 -30.73
N VAL A 130 3.73 -33.09 -31.13
CA VAL A 130 3.75 -33.63 -32.50
C VAL A 130 3.80 -35.15 -32.43
N ILE A 131 2.85 -35.81 -33.10
CA ILE A 131 2.90 -37.23 -33.39
C ILE A 131 3.34 -37.39 -34.85
N VAL A 132 4.52 -37.95 -35.06
CA VAL A 132 5.02 -38.22 -36.42
C VAL A 132 4.40 -39.53 -36.91
N GLN A 133 3.70 -39.46 -38.04
CA GLN A 133 3.07 -40.61 -38.70
C GLN A 133 3.60 -40.71 -40.13
N ALA A 134 3.84 -41.94 -40.61
CA ALA A 134 4.13 -42.18 -42.01
C ALA A 134 2.93 -41.74 -42.87
N ARG A 135 3.20 -41.15 -44.03
CA ARG A 135 2.16 -40.66 -44.96
C ARG A 135 1.57 -41.76 -45.85
N SER A 136 2.27 -42.87 -45.97
CA SER A 136 1.99 -44.01 -46.81
C SER A 136 2.60 -45.25 -46.20
N ASP A 137 2.11 -46.43 -46.58
CA ASP A 137 2.67 -47.70 -46.17
C ASP A 137 4.04 -47.94 -46.81
N GLY A 138 4.91 -48.65 -46.08
CA GLY A 138 6.29 -48.90 -46.47
C GLY A 138 7.03 -49.79 -45.48
N PHE A 139 8.32 -50.00 -45.73
CA PHE A 139 9.19 -50.84 -44.89
C PHE A 139 10.26 -49.98 -44.22
N VAL A 140 10.49 -50.21 -42.92
CA VAL A 140 11.55 -49.53 -42.16
C VAL A 140 12.90 -50.09 -42.59
N GLU A 141 13.80 -49.22 -43.04
CA GLU A 141 15.16 -49.60 -43.44
C GLU A 141 16.16 -49.40 -42.31
N LYS A 142 16.00 -48.30 -41.56
CA LYS A 142 16.90 -47.91 -40.49
C LYS A 142 16.17 -47.19 -39.38
N VAL A 143 16.55 -47.49 -38.15
CA VAL A 143 16.11 -46.77 -36.95
C VAL A 143 17.33 -46.12 -36.32
N TYR A 144 17.23 -44.81 -36.05
CA TYR A 144 18.30 -44.07 -35.39
C TYR A 144 18.30 -44.38 -33.88
N PRO A 145 19.45 -44.23 -33.18
CA PRO A 145 19.57 -44.58 -31.76
C PRO A 145 18.85 -43.54 -30.88
N LEU A 146 17.53 -43.64 -30.82
CA LEU A 146 16.62 -42.80 -30.03
C LEU A 146 15.72 -43.68 -29.18
N THR A 147 15.50 -43.27 -27.93
CA THR A 147 14.57 -43.93 -27.00
C THR A 147 13.59 -42.94 -26.39
N ILE A 148 12.56 -43.47 -25.74
CA ILE A 148 11.53 -42.68 -25.05
C ILE A 148 12.21 -41.87 -23.93
N GLY A 149 11.97 -40.56 -23.94
CA GLY A 149 12.56 -39.61 -22.99
C GLY A 149 13.74 -38.82 -23.55
N ASP A 150 14.29 -39.20 -24.70
CA ASP A 150 15.36 -38.44 -25.35
C ASP A 150 14.86 -37.09 -25.86
N HIS A 151 15.66 -36.05 -25.63
CA HIS A 151 15.38 -34.73 -26.16
C HIS A 151 15.91 -34.59 -27.59
N VAL A 152 15.00 -34.48 -28.56
CA VAL A 152 15.32 -34.30 -29.97
C VAL A 152 15.10 -32.85 -30.42
N LYS A 153 15.85 -32.42 -31.44
CA LYS A 153 15.69 -31.08 -32.05
C LYS A 153 14.94 -31.21 -33.36
N LYS A 154 14.37 -30.10 -33.85
CA LYS A 154 13.76 -30.06 -35.18
C LYS A 154 14.80 -30.50 -36.23
N GLY A 155 14.43 -31.48 -37.04
CA GLY A 155 15.29 -32.04 -38.09
C GLY A 155 16.17 -33.22 -37.65
N THR A 156 16.10 -33.65 -36.38
CA THR A 156 16.75 -34.90 -35.95
C THR A 156 16.12 -36.08 -36.71
N PRO A 157 16.91 -36.91 -37.40
CA PRO A 157 16.40 -38.08 -38.12
C PRO A 157 15.89 -39.13 -37.12
N LEU A 158 14.71 -39.67 -37.39
CA LEU A 158 14.04 -40.66 -36.53
C LEU A 158 14.20 -42.08 -37.11
N ILE A 159 13.73 -42.26 -38.34
CA ILE A 159 13.72 -43.52 -39.08
C ILE A 159 13.84 -43.24 -40.58
N ASP A 160 14.42 -44.18 -41.31
CA ASP A 160 14.39 -44.22 -42.77
C ASP A 160 13.37 -45.29 -43.20
N ILE A 161 12.43 -44.93 -44.09
CA ILE A 161 11.37 -45.82 -44.60
C ILE A 161 11.38 -45.78 -46.13
N THR A 162 11.33 -46.95 -46.75
CA THR A 162 11.05 -47.07 -48.19
C THR A 162 9.56 -47.20 -48.44
N ILE A 163 9.02 -46.30 -49.27
CA ILE A 163 7.61 -46.21 -49.64
C ILE A 163 7.45 -46.62 -51.12
N PRO A 164 7.01 -47.86 -51.41
CA PRO A 164 6.94 -48.37 -52.78
C PRO A 164 5.94 -47.62 -53.67
N GLU A 165 4.86 -47.11 -53.08
CA GLU A 165 3.78 -46.43 -53.82
C GLU A 165 4.30 -45.26 -54.67
N TRP A 166 5.25 -44.49 -54.15
CA TRP A 166 5.79 -43.31 -54.86
C TRP A 166 6.77 -43.67 -55.97
N ALA A 167 7.35 -44.87 -55.95
CA ALA A 167 8.25 -45.31 -57.02
C ALA A 167 7.50 -45.50 -58.36
N LEU A 168 6.22 -45.88 -58.29
CA LEU A 168 5.36 -46.08 -59.45
C LEU A 168 4.85 -44.77 -60.06
N SER A 169 4.77 -43.68 -59.28
CA SER A 169 4.27 -42.39 -59.80
C SER A 169 5.30 -41.57 -60.58
N TYR A 170 6.59 -41.88 -60.44
CA TYR A 170 7.67 -41.16 -61.14
C TYR A 170 7.97 -41.70 -62.55
N THR A 171 7.29 -42.75 -63.00
CA THR A 171 7.57 -43.43 -64.28
C THR A 171 6.73 -42.95 -65.48
N HIS A 172 6.16 -41.75 -65.42
CA HIS A 172 5.34 -41.15 -66.49
C HIS A 172 5.82 -39.77 -66.93
#